data_AF-A0A653V1F1-F1
#
_entry.id   AF-A0A653V1F1-F1
#
_cell.length_a   1.000
_cell.length_b   1.000
_cell.length_c   1.000
_cell.angle_alpha   90.00
_cell.angle_beta   90.00
_cell.angle_gamma   90.00
#
_symmetry.space_group_name_H-M   'P 1'
#
loop_
_entity.id
_entity.type
_entity.pdbx_description
1 polymer ?
#
loop_
_entity_poly.entity_id
_entity_poly.type
_entity_poly.pdbx_seq_one_letter_code
_entity_poly.pdbx_strand_id
1 'polypeptide(L)'
;MRATRLLAVLSASAVSLGGFVGCVSDVTYTRNGVEVTPDEALVESGYADIDPCTAISDETLKAAGFVSPSSGQTLSPDPDCEWRDGMKSAPTLLLWVDGPTEADELSELIEVSGVEVEVFFQAGASGRYVARFDDLTLTLNADLELEGEFDENSDAFGKDILARGLTDAMEAYGKL
;
A
#
# COMPACT_ATOMS: atom_id res chain seq x y z
N MET A 1 -37.53 48.89 -31.58
CA MET A 1 -37.70 49.46 -30.23
C MET A 1 -37.01 48.55 -29.23
N ARG A 2 -36.11 49.13 -28.41
CA ARG A 2 -35.64 48.75 -27.05
C ARG A 2 -35.22 47.29 -26.79
N ALA A 3 -34.10 46.98 -26.13
CA ALA A 3 -33.04 47.79 -25.56
C ALA A 3 -31.82 46.90 -25.28
N THR A 4 -30.66 47.47 -25.56
CA THR A 4 -29.30 47.07 -25.18
C THR A 4 -29.14 46.93 -23.66
N ARG A 5 -28.33 45.98 -23.20
CA ARG A 5 -27.55 46.14 -21.95
C ARG A 5 -26.07 45.86 -22.24
N LEU A 6 -25.29 46.92 -22.02
CA LEU A 6 -23.83 47.02 -21.94
C LEU A 6 -23.37 46.79 -20.50
N LEU A 7 -22.16 46.24 -20.34
CA LEU A 7 -21.13 46.44 -19.28
C LEU A 7 -20.11 45.31 -19.46
N ALA A 8 -18.89 45.42 -20.00
CA ALA A 8 -17.81 46.41 -20.02
C ALA A 8 -16.95 46.48 -18.73
N VAL A 9 -15.63 46.24 -18.95
CA VAL A 9 -14.43 46.68 -18.19
C VAL A 9 -14.18 45.90 -16.88
N LEU A 10 -13.03 45.26 -16.62
CA LEU A 10 -11.71 45.90 -16.42
C LEU A 10 -10.53 44.95 -16.63
N SER A 11 -9.55 45.50 -17.35
CA SER A 11 -8.18 45.07 -17.56
C SER A 11 -7.27 45.33 -16.35
N ALA A 12 -6.24 44.49 -16.27
CA ALA A 12 -4.89 44.70 -15.72
C ALA A 12 -4.71 44.79 -14.20
N SER A 13 -3.85 43.93 -13.67
CA SER A 13 -2.68 44.33 -12.87
C SER A 13 -1.66 43.19 -12.84
N ALA A 14 -0.52 43.42 -13.49
CA ALA A 14 0.75 42.78 -13.13
C ALA A 14 1.33 43.48 -11.88
N VAL A 15 2.42 42.91 -11.34
CA VAL A 15 3.21 43.29 -10.13
C VAL A 15 2.77 42.43 -8.92
N SER A 16 3.63 41.63 -8.27
CA SER A 16 5.00 41.92 -7.82
C SER A 16 5.90 40.69 -7.65
N LEU A 17 7.20 40.90 -7.92
CA LEU A 17 8.33 40.18 -7.33
C LEU A 17 8.27 40.16 -5.80
N GLY A 18 8.67 39.04 -5.20
CA GLY A 18 9.17 39.00 -3.83
C GLY A 18 8.73 37.78 -3.04
N GLY A 19 9.67 36.86 -2.78
CA GLY A 19 9.53 35.84 -1.76
C GLY A 19 9.97 34.46 -2.24
N PHE A 20 11.21 34.08 -1.90
CA PHE A 20 11.57 32.67 -1.77
C PHE A 20 10.67 32.08 -0.68
N VAL A 21 9.64 31.35 -1.08
CA VAL A 21 8.94 30.38 -0.24
C VAL A 21 9.01 29.10 -1.04
N GLY A 22 9.69 28.10 -0.50
CA GLY A 22 9.87 26.80 -1.14
C GLY A 22 8.53 26.32 -1.67
N CYS A 23 8.45 26.14 -2.98
CA CYS A 23 7.36 25.41 -3.59
C CYS A 23 7.54 23.95 -3.17
N VAL A 24 7.06 23.62 -1.97
CA VAL A 24 6.62 22.25 -1.68
C VAL A 24 5.43 22.10 -2.61
N SER A 25 5.69 21.56 -3.80
CA SER A 25 4.61 21.18 -4.68
C SER A 25 4.09 19.92 -4.02
N ASP A 26 2.96 19.98 -3.32
CA ASP A 26 2.29 18.77 -2.85
C ASP A 26 2.09 17.88 -4.09
N VAL A 27 2.91 16.83 -4.23
CA VAL A 27 2.84 15.93 -5.37
C VAL A 27 1.60 15.09 -5.16
N THR A 28 0.50 15.57 -5.72
CA THR A 28 -0.76 14.87 -5.77
C THR A 28 -0.74 13.96 -6.98
N TYR A 29 -1.02 12.68 -6.77
CA TYR A 29 -1.19 11.71 -7.85
C TYR A 29 -2.63 11.23 -7.88
N THR A 30 -3.09 10.90 -9.08
CA THR A 30 -4.45 10.43 -9.28
C THR A 30 -4.48 8.92 -9.12
N ARG A 31 -5.10 8.46 -8.04
CA ARG A 31 -5.29 7.05 -7.73
C ARG A 31 -6.77 6.71 -7.89
N ASN A 32 -7.12 5.95 -8.93
CA ASN A 32 -8.51 5.66 -9.31
C ASN A 32 -9.43 6.90 -9.45
N GLY A 33 -8.89 8.01 -9.96
CA GLY A 33 -9.64 9.25 -10.17
C GLY A 33 -9.79 10.14 -8.92
N VAL A 34 -9.12 9.78 -7.81
CA VAL A 34 -9.05 10.57 -6.58
C VAL A 34 -7.63 11.06 -6.38
N GLU A 35 -7.46 12.33 -6.02
CA GLU A 35 -6.16 12.88 -5.64
C GLU A 35 -5.79 12.36 -4.25
N VAL A 36 -4.62 11.75 -4.16
CA VAL A 36 -4.00 11.29 -2.91
C VAL A 36 -2.62 11.93 -2.78
N THR A 37 -2.22 12.20 -1.53
CA THR A 37 -0.89 12.68 -1.20
C THR A 37 -0.10 11.48 -0.65
N PRO A 38 0.93 11.00 -1.37
CA PRO A 38 1.77 9.90 -0.93
C PRO A 38 2.78 10.42 0.09
N ASP A 39 3.48 9.50 0.74
CA ASP A 39 4.74 9.84 1.40
C ASP A 39 5.70 10.49 0.39
N GLU A 40 6.29 11.63 0.75
CA GLU A 40 7.25 12.35 -0.09
C GLU A 40 8.46 11.46 -0.46
N ALA A 41 8.92 10.62 0.47
CA ALA A 41 10.01 9.69 0.24
C ALA A 41 9.66 8.60 -0.80
N LEU A 42 8.39 8.17 -0.86
CA LEU A 42 7.91 7.23 -1.89
C LEU A 42 7.86 7.85 -3.28
N VAL A 43 7.58 9.16 -3.36
CA VAL A 43 7.62 9.89 -4.64
C VAL A 43 9.06 10.04 -5.11
N GLU A 44 9.96 10.46 -4.22
CA GLU A 44 11.37 10.66 -4.56
C GLU A 44 12.05 9.36 -5.00
N SER A 45 11.64 8.23 -4.43
CA SER A 45 12.14 6.89 -4.80
C SER A 45 11.52 6.33 -6.09
N GLY A 46 10.43 6.93 -6.60
CA GLY A 46 9.76 6.50 -7.83
C GLY A 46 8.82 5.30 -7.65
N TYR A 47 8.56 4.87 -6.42
CA TYR A 47 7.67 3.75 -6.12
C TYR A 47 6.19 4.13 -6.14
N ALA A 48 5.87 5.41 -6.02
CA ALA A 48 4.50 5.93 -6.07
C ALA A 48 3.74 5.61 -7.37
N ASP A 49 4.45 5.29 -8.47
CA ASP A 49 3.86 4.95 -9.77
C ASP A 49 3.53 3.45 -9.93
N ILE A 50 3.97 2.59 -9.01
CA ILE A 50 3.68 1.15 -9.04
C ILE A 50 2.26 0.94 -8.50
N ASP A 51 1.44 0.12 -9.18
CA ASP A 51 0.12 -0.26 -8.66
C ASP A 51 0.27 -1.37 -7.61
N PRO A 52 0.07 -1.09 -6.31
CA PRO A 52 0.25 -2.08 -5.25
C PRO A 52 -0.78 -3.22 -5.35
N CYS A 53 -1.91 -3.02 -6.03
CA CYS A 53 -2.89 -4.09 -6.25
C CYS A 53 -2.45 -5.15 -7.27
N THR A 54 -1.31 -4.94 -7.93
CA THR A 54 -0.67 -5.91 -8.82
C THR A 54 0.55 -6.58 -8.18
N ALA A 55 0.93 -6.16 -6.97
CA ALA A 55 2.17 -6.58 -6.31
C ALA A 55 2.11 -8.00 -5.72
N ILE A 56 0.91 -8.57 -5.53
CA ILE A 56 0.73 -9.95 -5.06
C ILE A 56 0.30 -10.82 -6.24
N SER A 57 0.98 -11.94 -6.44
CA SER A 57 0.72 -12.81 -7.59
C SER A 57 -0.60 -13.56 -7.45
N ASP A 58 -1.21 -13.89 -8.59
CA ASP A 58 -2.38 -14.77 -8.64
C ASP A 58 -2.12 -16.15 -8.01
N GLU A 59 -0.87 -16.62 -8.04
CA GLU A 59 -0.48 -17.89 -7.42
C GLU A 59 -0.56 -17.79 -5.90
N THR A 60 0.01 -16.73 -5.32
CA THR A 60 -0.07 -16.47 -3.88
C THR A 60 -1.50 -16.25 -3.42
N LEU A 61 -2.31 -15.49 -4.17
CA LEU A 61 -3.73 -15.31 -3.85
C LEU A 61 -4.49 -16.64 -3.86
N LYS A 62 -4.26 -17.50 -4.85
CA LYS A 62 -4.89 -18.84 -4.87
C LYS A 62 -4.41 -19.72 -3.73
N ALA A 63 -3.12 -19.69 -3.41
CA ALA A 63 -2.54 -20.44 -2.28
C ALA A 63 -3.14 -19.99 -0.94
N ALA A 64 -3.40 -18.68 -0.80
CA ALA A 64 -4.05 -18.08 0.36
C ALA A 64 -5.56 -18.39 0.44
N GLY A 65 -6.11 -19.16 -0.50
CA GLY A 65 -7.50 -19.60 -0.49
C GLY A 65 -8.47 -18.68 -1.21
N PHE A 66 -8.00 -17.63 -1.90
CA PHE A 66 -8.87 -16.74 -2.66
C PHE A 66 -9.34 -17.43 -3.94
N VAL A 67 -10.66 -17.58 -4.09
CA VAL A 67 -11.28 -18.21 -5.27
C VAL A 67 -11.51 -17.20 -6.38
N SER A 68 -11.98 -16.00 -6.02
CA SER A 68 -12.20 -14.90 -6.95
C SER A 68 -11.87 -13.58 -6.25
N PRO A 69 -10.58 -13.34 -5.93
CA PRO A 69 -10.18 -12.16 -5.17
C PRO A 69 -10.64 -10.88 -5.88
N SER A 70 -11.29 -10.00 -5.14
CA SER A 70 -11.42 -8.61 -5.56
C SER A 70 -10.30 -7.82 -4.92
N SER A 71 -9.46 -7.19 -5.73
CA SER A 71 -8.53 -6.18 -5.26
C SER A 71 -9.18 -4.81 -5.29
N GLY A 72 -8.90 -4.00 -4.28
CA GLY A 72 -9.36 -2.63 -4.17
C GLY A 72 -8.26 -1.77 -3.60
N GLN A 73 -7.92 -0.71 -4.31
CA GLN A 73 -7.14 0.36 -3.71
C GLN A 73 -8.03 1.07 -2.70
N THR A 74 -7.56 1.25 -1.48
CA THR A 74 -8.36 1.93 -0.47
C THR A 74 -8.14 3.45 -0.56
N LEU A 75 -9.21 4.22 -0.32
CA LEU A 75 -9.20 5.69 -0.37
C LEU A 75 -8.85 6.30 1.01
N SER A 76 -8.35 5.49 1.93
CA SER A 76 -8.20 5.75 3.37
C SER A 76 -6.76 5.36 3.77
N PRO A 77 -6.19 5.90 4.86
CA PRO A 77 -4.73 6.07 4.95
C PRO A 77 -3.93 4.77 5.03
N ASP A 78 -4.59 3.60 5.12
CA ASP A 78 -3.99 2.31 5.44
C ASP A 78 -5.04 1.19 5.20
N PRO A 79 -4.90 0.22 4.27
CA PRO A 79 -3.78 -0.12 3.37
C PRO A 79 -3.83 0.50 1.98
N ASP A 80 -2.70 0.46 1.27
CA ASP A 80 -2.65 0.78 -0.16
C ASP A 80 -3.50 -0.16 -1.00
N CYS A 81 -3.36 -1.47 -0.82
CA CYS A 81 -4.23 -2.43 -1.49
C CYS A 81 -4.81 -3.43 -0.52
N GLU A 82 -6.04 -3.84 -0.81
CA GLU A 82 -6.77 -4.87 -0.11
C GLU A 82 -7.29 -5.91 -1.10
N TRP A 83 -7.03 -7.19 -0.81
CA TRP A 83 -7.67 -8.33 -1.46
C TRP A 83 -8.63 -8.97 -0.49
N ARG A 84 -9.87 -9.22 -0.95
CA ARG A 84 -10.93 -9.91 -0.19
C ARG A 84 -11.63 -10.95 -1.04
N ASP A 85 -12.13 -12.01 -0.40
CA ASP A 85 -12.98 -13.02 -1.05
C ASP A 85 -14.40 -13.11 -0.45
N GLY A 86 -15.30 -12.21 -0.81
CA GLY A 86 -16.71 -12.23 -0.34
C GLY A 86 -17.04 -11.20 0.75
N MET A 87 -17.88 -11.54 1.73
CA MET A 87 -18.31 -10.63 2.82
C MET A 87 -17.33 -10.66 4.01
N LYS A 88 -17.39 -9.63 4.89
CA LYS A 88 -16.50 -9.27 6.02
C LYS A 88 -15.73 -10.36 6.82
N SER A 89 -16.12 -11.63 6.79
CA SER A 89 -15.43 -12.75 7.43
C SER A 89 -14.39 -13.44 6.54
N ALA A 90 -14.37 -13.09 5.25
CA ALA A 90 -13.53 -13.70 4.24
C ALA A 90 -12.03 -13.51 4.46
N PRO A 91 -11.21 -14.41 3.89
CA PRO A 91 -9.78 -14.19 3.71
C PRO A 91 -9.51 -12.78 3.21
N THR A 92 -8.60 -12.11 3.92
CA THR A 92 -8.21 -10.74 3.65
C THR A 92 -6.69 -10.63 3.63
N LEU A 93 -6.16 -10.01 2.58
CA LEU A 93 -4.76 -9.60 2.49
C LEU A 93 -4.72 -8.09 2.31
N LEU A 94 -3.83 -7.44 3.03
CA LEU A 94 -3.70 -5.99 3.05
C LEU A 94 -2.23 -5.64 2.88
N LEU A 95 -1.90 -4.84 1.87
CA LEU A 95 -0.55 -4.38 1.58
C LEU A 95 -0.44 -2.87 1.82
N TRP A 96 0.56 -2.49 2.59
CA TRP A 96 1.01 -1.11 2.75
C TRP A 96 2.38 -0.94 2.13
N VAL A 97 2.54 0.23 1.52
CA VAL A 97 3.76 0.68 0.91
C VAL A 97 4.01 2.07 1.47
N ASP A 98 4.96 2.14 2.38
CA ASP A 98 5.33 3.36 3.09
C ASP A 98 6.75 3.79 2.68
N GLY A 99 7.11 5.03 3.01
CA GLY A 99 8.50 5.45 2.97
C GLY A 99 9.39 4.64 3.93
N PRO A 100 10.68 4.98 4.04
CA PRO A 100 11.57 4.37 5.02
C PRO A 100 11.03 4.59 6.43
N THR A 101 10.89 3.52 7.20
CA THR A 101 10.44 3.57 8.60
C THR A 101 11.41 2.81 9.50
N GLU A 102 11.45 3.16 10.78
CA GLU A 102 12.35 2.53 11.75
C GLU A 102 11.83 1.16 12.21
N ALA A 103 12.76 0.22 12.42
CA ALA A 103 12.49 -1.10 12.98
C ALA A 103 11.90 -1.03 14.39
N ASP A 104 10.97 -1.93 14.70
CA ASP A 104 10.48 -2.10 16.07
C ASP A 104 11.40 -3.09 16.80
N GLU A 105 12.06 -2.64 17.87
CA GLU A 105 13.01 -3.44 18.67
C GLU A 105 12.38 -4.68 19.32
N LEU A 106 11.05 -4.77 19.37
CA LEU A 106 10.31 -5.88 19.96
C LEU A 106 9.86 -6.94 18.93
N SER A 107 10.04 -6.68 17.63
CA SER A 107 9.68 -7.63 16.57
C SER A 107 10.65 -8.80 16.51
N GLU A 108 10.13 -9.99 16.22
CA GLU A 108 10.97 -11.14 15.83
C GLU A 108 11.49 -10.93 14.41
N LEU A 109 12.75 -11.28 14.16
CA LEU A 109 13.35 -11.22 12.82
C LEU A 109 13.45 -12.62 12.22
N ILE A 110 13.00 -12.76 10.97
CA ILE A 110 13.13 -13.98 10.17
C ILE A 110 13.77 -13.64 8.81
N GLU A 111 14.28 -14.66 8.12
CA GLU A 111 14.78 -14.51 6.74
C GLU A 111 13.68 -14.94 5.76
N VAL A 112 13.31 -14.05 4.83
CA VAL A 112 12.41 -14.34 3.71
C VAL A 112 13.14 -13.99 2.42
N SER A 113 13.41 -14.99 1.59
CA SER A 113 14.09 -14.79 0.30
C SER A 113 15.44 -14.05 0.41
N GLY A 114 16.16 -14.24 1.52
CA GLY A 114 17.44 -13.58 1.79
C GLY A 114 17.35 -12.15 2.35
N VAL A 115 16.14 -11.68 2.67
CA VAL A 115 15.88 -10.38 3.29
C VAL A 115 15.44 -10.60 4.74
N GLU A 116 15.97 -9.79 5.67
CA GLU A 116 15.48 -9.78 7.05
C GLU A 116 14.11 -9.11 7.13
N VAL A 117 13.14 -9.84 7.69
CA VAL A 117 11.74 -9.44 7.79
C VAL A 117 11.32 -9.46 9.26
N GLU A 118 10.66 -8.40 9.69
CA GLU A 118 10.05 -8.29 11.01
C GLU A 118 8.70 -9.00 11.04
N VAL A 119 8.52 -9.90 11.99
CA VAL A 119 7.23 -10.49 12.35
C VAL A 119 6.67 -9.66 13.50
N PHE A 120 5.72 -8.77 13.18
CA PHE A 120 5.06 -7.95 14.19
C PHE A 120 4.09 -8.78 15.05
N PHE A 121 3.36 -9.70 14.42
CA PHE A 121 2.64 -10.78 15.11
C PHE A 121 2.36 -11.95 14.18
N GLN A 122 2.16 -13.13 14.76
CA GLN A 122 1.64 -14.33 14.10
C GLN A 122 0.67 -15.03 15.04
N ALA A 123 -0.52 -15.38 14.55
CA ALA A 123 -1.50 -16.19 15.27
C ALA A 123 -2.36 -16.99 14.28
N GLY A 124 -2.16 -18.31 14.21
CA GLY A 124 -2.79 -19.16 13.22
C GLY A 124 -2.44 -18.72 11.81
N ALA A 125 -3.46 -18.64 10.96
CA ALA A 125 -3.33 -18.20 9.58
C ALA A 125 -3.31 -16.66 9.42
N SER A 126 -3.26 -15.90 10.52
CA SER A 126 -3.24 -14.45 10.52
C SER A 126 -1.91 -13.92 11.05
N GLY A 127 -1.42 -12.82 10.49
CA GLY A 127 -0.13 -12.23 10.88
C GLY A 127 0.20 -10.95 10.13
N ARG A 128 1.31 -10.33 10.53
CA ARG A 128 1.87 -9.11 9.92
C ARG A 128 3.37 -9.24 9.75
N TYR A 129 3.81 -9.21 8.51
CA TYR A 129 5.24 -9.20 8.16
C TYR A 129 5.62 -7.85 7.59
N VAL A 130 6.80 -7.35 7.96
CA VAL A 130 7.31 -6.04 7.56
C VAL A 130 8.72 -6.20 6.98
N ALA A 131 8.93 -5.83 5.72
CA ALA A 131 10.25 -5.71 5.11
C ALA A 131 10.63 -4.23 5.04
N ARG A 132 11.78 -3.88 5.61
CA ARG A 132 12.28 -2.50 5.65
C ARG A 132 13.52 -2.36 4.79
N PHE A 133 13.53 -1.30 3.98
CA PHE A 133 14.64 -0.92 3.13
C PHE A 133 14.99 0.55 3.36
N ASP A 134 16.15 0.97 2.86
CA ASP A 134 16.64 2.34 3.00
C ASP A 134 15.71 3.40 2.36
N ASP A 135 14.87 2.98 1.41
CA ASP A 135 14.04 3.83 0.55
C ASP A 135 12.54 3.49 0.57
N LEU A 136 12.12 2.38 1.19
CA LEU A 136 10.70 2.03 1.37
C LEU A 136 10.47 0.99 2.48
N THR A 137 9.23 0.88 2.92
CA THR A 137 8.76 -0.20 3.81
C THR A 137 7.57 -0.93 3.18
N LEU A 138 7.60 -2.26 3.17
CA LEU A 138 6.47 -3.10 2.77
C LEU A 138 5.89 -3.79 3.99
N THR A 139 4.62 -3.53 4.29
CA THR A 139 3.90 -4.27 5.33
C THR A 139 2.81 -5.11 4.69
N LEU A 140 2.82 -6.42 4.95
CA LEU A 140 1.77 -7.33 4.53
C LEU A 140 1.04 -7.88 5.75
N ASN A 141 -0.27 -7.65 5.81
CA ASN A 141 -1.14 -8.29 6.80
C ASN A 141 -2.00 -9.35 6.13
N ALA A 142 -2.06 -10.51 6.76
CA ALA A 142 -2.97 -11.58 6.40
C ALA A 142 -3.95 -11.82 7.54
N ASP A 143 -5.22 -11.94 7.18
CA ASP A 143 -6.25 -12.50 8.04
C ASP A 143 -6.98 -13.57 7.24
N LEU A 144 -6.55 -14.81 7.38
CA LEU A 144 -7.01 -15.93 6.57
C LEU A 144 -7.90 -16.83 7.40
N GLU A 145 -9.12 -17.06 6.91
CA GLU A 145 -10.05 -17.96 7.55
C GLU A 145 -9.71 -19.39 7.13
N LEU A 146 -9.26 -20.22 8.07
CA LEU A 146 -9.16 -21.66 7.88
C LEU A 146 -10.37 -22.34 8.52
N GLU A 147 -11.06 -23.20 7.76
CA GLU A 147 -12.08 -24.09 8.34
C GLU A 147 -11.38 -25.15 9.21
N GLY A 148 -11.11 -24.86 10.49
CA GLY A 148 -10.46 -25.79 11.42
C GLY A 148 -10.01 -25.16 12.75
N GLU A 149 -9.65 -25.98 13.74
CA GLU A 149 -9.01 -25.51 14.99
C GLU A 149 -7.65 -24.85 14.69
N PHE A 150 -7.32 -23.78 15.41
CA PHE A 150 -5.99 -23.16 15.41
C PHE A 150 -4.94 -24.18 15.90
N ASP A 151 -4.35 -24.91 14.97
CA ASP A 151 -3.28 -25.89 15.22
C ASP A 151 -1.95 -25.45 14.58
N GLU A 152 -0.87 -26.19 14.81
CA GLU A 152 0.45 -25.89 14.21
C GLU A 152 0.43 -25.84 12.67
N ASN A 153 -0.55 -26.48 12.02
CA ASN A 153 -0.71 -26.43 10.56
C ASN A 153 -1.27 -25.09 10.11
N SER A 154 -2.16 -24.47 10.90
CA SER A 154 -2.67 -23.12 10.65
C SER A 154 -1.57 -22.06 10.74
N ASP A 155 -0.68 -22.18 11.72
CA ASP A 155 0.48 -21.31 11.88
C ASP A 155 1.43 -21.44 10.68
N ALA A 156 1.80 -22.67 10.31
CA ALA A 156 2.69 -22.92 9.18
C ALA A 156 2.12 -22.38 7.87
N PHE A 157 0.81 -22.54 7.66
CA PHE A 157 0.11 -22.00 6.50
C PHE A 157 0.16 -20.46 6.47
N GLY A 158 -0.21 -19.78 7.56
CA GLY A 158 -0.17 -18.32 7.64
C GLY A 158 1.23 -17.75 7.35
N LYS A 159 2.27 -18.37 7.92
CA LYS A 159 3.67 -18.00 7.69
C LYS A 159 4.08 -18.18 6.23
N ASP A 160 3.71 -19.28 5.58
CA ASP A 160 4.01 -19.52 4.16
C ASP A 160 3.35 -18.47 3.26
N ILE A 161 2.08 -18.14 3.50
CA ILE A 161 1.37 -17.11 2.72
C ILE A 161 1.98 -15.73 2.92
N LEU A 162 2.30 -15.34 4.15
CA LEU A 162 2.93 -14.06 4.43
C LEU A 162 4.32 -13.95 3.79
N ALA A 163 5.13 -15.02 3.86
CA ALA A 163 6.46 -15.04 3.24
C ALA A 163 6.39 -14.97 1.71
N ARG A 164 5.45 -15.69 1.08
CA ARG A 164 5.22 -15.64 -0.37
C ARG A 164 4.71 -14.27 -0.81
N GLY A 165 3.68 -13.76 -0.17
CA GLY A 165 3.10 -12.46 -0.52
C GLY A 165 4.09 -11.32 -0.33
N LEU A 166 4.91 -11.35 0.73
CA LEU A 166 5.94 -10.33 0.92
C LEU A 166 7.06 -10.48 -0.11
N THR A 167 7.39 -11.70 -0.53
CA THR A 167 8.32 -11.95 -1.65
C THR A 167 7.79 -11.37 -2.95
N ASP A 168 6.53 -11.65 -3.31
CA ASP A 168 5.89 -11.07 -4.50
C ASP A 168 5.95 -9.53 -4.47
N ALA A 169 5.63 -8.94 -3.32
CA ALA A 169 5.71 -7.49 -3.15
C ALA A 169 7.16 -6.99 -3.30
N MET A 170 8.14 -7.64 -2.68
CA MET A 170 9.55 -7.26 -2.83
C MET A 170 10.01 -7.36 -4.30
N GLU A 171 9.60 -8.38 -5.05
CA GLU A 171 9.88 -8.51 -6.49
C GLU A 171 9.23 -7.37 -7.28
N ALA A 172 7.95 -7.05 -7.02
CA ALA A 172 7.23 -5.98 -7.69
C ALA A 172 7.88 -4.61 -7.50
N TYR A 173 8.51 -4.38 -6.34
CA TYR A 173 9.23 -3.15 -6.01
C TYR A 173 10.75 -3.23 -6.26
N GLY A 174 11.25 -4.30 -6.90
CA GLY A 174 12.65 -4.45 -7.30
C GLY A 174 13.63 -4.56 -6.12
N LYS A 175 13.21 -5.22 -5.03
CA LYS A 175 14.00 -5.46 -3.82
C LYS A 175 14.65 -6.84 -3.74
N LEU A 176 14.39 -7.69 -4.74
CA LEU A 176 14.99 -9.01 -4.93
C LEU A 176 15.69 -9.12 -6.28
#